data_AF-A0A947ETL3-F1
#
_entry.id   AF-A0A947ETL3-F1
#
_cell.length_a   1.000
_cell.length_b   1.000
_cell.length_c   1.000
_cell.angle_alpha   90.00
_cell.angle_beta   90.00
_cell.angle_gamma   90.00
#
_symmetry.space_group_name_H-M   'P 1'
#
loop_
_entity.id
_entity.type
_entity.pdbx_description
1 polymer ?
#
loop_
_entity_poly.entity_id
_entity_poly.type
_entity_poly.pdbx_seq_one_letter_code
_entity_poly.pdbx_strand_id
1 'polypeptide(L)' 'MRDISLEKDSLAARDKKHLWHPLTQHKVSPEMLPIVKAKSCVLTDDKGNKYIDAISSWYTAVYGHCNDYITA' A
#
# COMPACT_ATOMS: atom_id res chain seq x y z
N MET A 1 -21.83 24.90 -18.65
CA MET A 1 -21.64 23.69 -17.82
C MET A 1 -20.15 23.42 -17.81
N ARG A 2 -19.48 23.45 -16.65
CA ARG A 2 -18.06 23.09 -16.60
C ARG A 2 -17.97 21.57 -16.68
N ASP A 3 -17.35 21.09 -17.74
CA ASP A 3 -16.96 19.69 -17.89
C ASP A 3 -15.89 19.42 -16.82
N ILE A 4 -16.30 18.86 -15.68
CA ILE A 4 -15.38 18.43 -14.63
C ILE A 4 -15.04 16.98 -14.95
N SER A 5 -14.10 16.81 -15.88
CA SER A 5 -13.37 15.55 -16.00
C SER A 5 -12.62 15.33 -14.68
N LEU A 6 -13.17 14.47 -13.81
CA LEU A 6 -12.49 13.99 -12.61
C LEU A 6 -11.36 13.08 -13.06
N GLU A 7 -10.17 13.62 -13.32
CA GLU A 7 -8.98 12.79 -13.38
C GLU A 7 -8.86 12.06 -12.05
N LYS A 8 -8.85 10.72 -12.12
CA LYS A 8 -8.79 9.88 -10.94
C LYS A 8 -7.34 9.92 -10.46
N ASP A 9 -7.08 10.74 -9.44
CA ASP A 9 -5.77 10.83 -8.79
C ASP A 9 -5.22 9.43 -8.49
N SER A 10 -3.90 9.23 -8.70
CA SER A 10 -3.24 7.98 -8.32
C SER A 10 -3.35 7.75 -6.80
N LEU A 11 -3.21 6.49 -6.36
CA LEU A 11 -3.28 6.17 -4.92
C LEU A 11 -2.25 6.96 -4.12
N ALA A 12 -1.01 7.06 -4.64
CA ALA A 12 0.06 7.85 -4.04
C ALA A 12 -0.29 9.35 -3.94
N ALA A 13 -0.86 9.94 -4.99
CA ALA A 13 -1.24 11.36 -4.97
C ALA A 13 -2.37 11.65 -3.96
N ARG A 14 -3.35 10.74 -3.87
CA ARG A 14 -4.43 10.84 -2.87
C ARG A 14 -3.93 10.66 -1.45
N ASP A 15 -3.03 9.72 -1.24
CA ASP A 15 -2.37 9.44 0.03
C ASP A 15 -1.63 10.68 0.54
N LYS A 16 -0.73 11.25 -0.27
CA LYS A 16 0.04 12.45 0.09
C LYS A 16 -0.83 13.66 0.43
N LYS A 17 -1.97 13.82 -0.23
CA LYS A 17 -2.87 14.96 -0.01
C LYS A 17 -3.63 14.87 1.31
N HIS A 18 -3.83 13.67 1.85
CA HIS A 18 -4.83 13.43 2.89
C HIS A 18 -4.34 12.63 4.10
N LEU A 19 -3.24 11.89 4.00
CA LEU A 19 -2.80 10.95 5.04
C LEU A 19 -1.47 11.37 5.65
N TRP A 20 -1.43 11.42 6.98
CA TRP A 20 -0.20 11.61 7.75
C TRP A 20 0.30 10.26 8.25
N HIS A 21 1.31 9.71 7.58
CA HIS A 21 1.93 8.44 7.96
C HIS A 21 2.73 8.48 9.27
N PRO A 22 2.58 7.50 10.16
CA PRO A 22 3.46 7.36 11.31
C PRO A 22 4.89 7.00 10.85
N LEU A 23 5.88 7.33 11.69
CA LEU A 23 7.30 6.98 11.49
C LEU A 23 7.88 7.36 10.11
N THR A 24 7.30 8.37 9.46
CA THR A 24 7.69 8.85 8.13
C THR A 24 8.11 10.31 8.22
N GLN A 25 9.21 10.68 7.57
CA GLN A 25 9.64 12.09 7.47
C GLN A 25 9.06 12.73 6.19
N HIS A 26 7.87 13.31 6.30
CA HIS A 26 7.08 13.79 5.14
C HIS A 26 7.77 14.84 4.27
N LYS A 27 8.78 15.56 4.77
CA LYS A 27 9.51 16.56 3.96
C LYS A 27 10.46 15.93 2.94
N VAL A 28 11.00 14.74 3.21
CA VAL A 28 12.06 14.13 2.39
C VAL A 28 11.73 12.74 1.91
N SER A 29 10.73 12.08 2.52
CA SER A 29 10.32 10.75 2.08
C SER A 29 9.73 10.83 0.67
N PRO A 30 10.03 9.85 -0.20
CA PRO A 30 9.34 9.74 -1.48
C PRO A 30 7.84 9.49 -1.26
N GLU A 31 7.08 9.50 -2.36
CA GLU A 31 5.68 9.06 -2.33
C GLU A 31 5.57 7.65 -1.75
N MET A 32 4.53 7.44 -0.93
CA MET A 32 4.29 6.14 -0.33
C MET A 32 3.99 5.10 -1.40
N LEU A 33 4.55 3.89 -1.23
CA LEU A 33 4.35 2.77 -2.14
C LEU A 33 2.95 2.16 -1.90
N PRO A 34 2.02 2.23 -2.86
CA PRO A 34 0.68 1.69 -2.66
C PRO A 34 0.69 0.16 -2.80
N ILE A 35 0.51 -0.56 -1.70
CA ILE A 35 0.34 -2.02 -1.71
C ILE A 35 -1.15 -2.35 -1.85
N VAL A 36 -1.51 -3.09 -2.91
CA VAL A 36 -2.93 -3.39 -3.24
C VAL A 36 -3.31 -4.85 -3.01
N LYS A 37 -2.33 -5.75 -2.86
CA LYS A 37 -2.56 -7.17 -2.59
C LYS A 37 -1.42 -7.76 -1.77
N ALA A 38 -1.75 -8.72 -0.92
CA ALA A 38 -0.78 -9.52 -0.18
C ALA A 38 -1.19 -11.00 -0.18
N LYS A 39 -0.22 -11.91 -0.21
CA LYS A 39 -0.42 -13.36 -0.04
C LYS A 39 0.86 -14.02 0.46
N SER A 40 0.76 -14.85 1.50
CA SER A 40 1.91 -15.47 2.15
C SER A 40 2.93 -14.39 2.54
N CYS A 41 4.18 -14.45 2.06
CA CYS A 41 5.20 -13.41 2.31
C CYS A 41 5.33 -12.38 1.20
N VAL A 42 4.41 -12.31 0.24
CA VAL A 42 4.52 -11.44 -0.95
C VAL A 42 3.52 -10.29 -0.90
N LEU A 43 4.02 -9.07 -1.11
CA LEU A 43 3.24 -7.86 -1.32
C LEU A 43 3.26 -7.49 -2.81
N THR A 44 2.14 -6.99 -3.33
CA THR A 44 2.02 -6.52 -4.72
C THR A 44 1.57 -5.06 -4.74
N ASP A 45 2.29 -4.21 -5.46
CA ASP A 45 1.94 -2.79 -5.62
C ASP A 45 0.85 -2.56 -6.68
N ASP A 46 0.39 -1.32 -6.81
CA ASP A 46 -0.62 -0.89 -7.78
C ASP A 46 -0.17 -0.97 -9.26
N LYS A 47 1.12 -1.25 -9.51
CA LYS A 47 1.71 -1.48 -10.83
C LYS A 47 1.96 -2.96 -11.13
N GLY A 48 1.69 -3.85 -10.17
CA GLY A 48 1.90 -5.30 -10.29
C GLY A 48 3.30 -5.80 -9.93
N ASN A 49 4.19 -4.93 -9.45
CA ASN A 49 5.50 -5.36 -8.92
C ASN A 49 5.31 -6.16 -7.64
N LYS A 50 6.20 -7.13 -7.41
CA LYS A 50 6.14 -8.03 -6.25
C LYS A 50 7.34 -7.82 -5.34
N TYR A 51 7.09 -7.81 -4.04
CA TYR A 51 8.07 -7.60 -2.99
C TYR A 51 7.96 -8.71 -1.96
N ILE A 52 9.09 -9.12 -1.38
CA ILE A 52 9.11 -9.98 -0.21
C ILE A 52 8.90 -9.11 1.02
N ASP A 53 7.89 -9.43 1.82
CA ASP A 53 7.70 -8.86 3.15
C ASP A 53 8.72 -9.47 4.12
N ALA A 54 9.92 -8.89 4.15
CA ALA A 54 11.05 -9.38 4.94
C ALA A 54 10.94 -9.06 6.44
N ILE A 55 9.86 -8.42 6.88
CA ILE A 55 9.65 -8.03 8.29
C ILE A 55 8.38 -8.63 8.89
N SER A 56 7.66 -9.46 8.14
CA SER A 56 6.33 -9.96 8.54
C SER A 56 5.38 -8.79 8.83
N SER A 57 5.44 -7.78 7.96
CA SER A 57 4.88 -6.46 8.15
C SER A 57 5.40 -5.86 9.43
N TRP A 58 4.56 -5.31 10.30
CA TRP A 58 5.03 -4.83 11.59
C TRP A 58 5.16 -5.99 12.60
N TYR A 59 5.86 -7.06 12.20
CA TYR A 59 6.08 -8.29 12.96
C TYR A 59 4.79 -9.02 13.35
N THR A 60 3.70 -8.78 12.63
CA THR A 60 2.35 -9.24 12.97
C THR A 60 1.84 -10.34 12.04
N ALA A 61 2.35 -10.45 10.81
CA ALA A 61 1.84 -11.36 9.79
C ALA A 61 2.45 -12.78 9.88
N VAL A 62 2.54 -13.35 11.09
CA VAL A 62 3.30 -14.58 11.38
C VAL A 62 2.86 -15.82 10.58
N TYR A 63 1.57 -15.93 10.26
CA TYR A 63 1.03 -17.04 9.45
C TYR A 63 0.98 -16.72 7.95
N GLY A 64 1.60 -15.61 7.54
CA GLY A 64 1.51 -15.06 6.20
C GLY A 64 0.23 -14.28 5.95
N HIS A 65 0.29 -13.37 4.97
CA HIS A 65 -0.84 -12.58 4.52
C HIS A 65 -1.90 -13.45 3.86
N CYS A 66 -3.18 -13.18 4.17
CA CYS A 66 -4.33 -13.86 3.57
C CYS A 66 -4.20 -15.39 3.56
N ASN A 67 -3.87 -15.97 4.71
CA ASN A 67 -3.76 -17.41 4.88
C ASN A 67 -5.14 -18.06 4.69
N ASP A 68 -5.26 -19.02 3.77
CA ASP A 68 -6.55 -19.60 3.38
C ASP A 68 -7.25 -20.37 4.52
N TYR A 69 -6.48 -20.91 5.48
CA TYR A 69 -7.06 -21.56 6.65
C TYR A 69 -7.68 -20.54 7.63
N ILE A 70 -7.11 -19.34 7.71
CA ILE A 70 -7.55 -18.28 8.64
C ILE A 70 -8.68 -17.44 8.03
N THR A 71 -8.63 -17.17 6.73
CA THR A 71 -9.57 -16.27 6.04
C THR A 71 -10.78 -16.97 5.41
N ALA A 72 -10.95 -18.27 5.62
CA ALA A 72 -12.08 -19.06 5.13
C ALA A 72 -13.38 -18.76 5.90
#